data_AF-A0A3S9CQD1-F1
#
_entry.id   AF-A0A3S9CQD1-F1
#
_cell.length_a   1.000
_cell.length_b   1.000
_cell.length_c   1.000
_cell.angle_alpha   90.00
_cell.angle_beta   90.00
_cell.angle_gamma   90.00
#
_symmetry.space_group_name_H-M   'P 1'
#
loop_
_entity.id
_entity.type
_entity.pdbx_description
1 polymer ?
#
loop_
_entity_poly.entity_id
_entity_poly.type
_entity_poly.pdbx_seq_one_letter_code
_entity_poly.pdbx_strand_id
1 'polypeptide(L)'
;MDKLTNTHITDANGHRICTSTWSNGPTVQLVTPSQLLTSAKFGKLTDALHTNAANFALSTERMLATFNKVGVRENAPKNISAVSRSFTELQKAGIDGKSGNDQFRTTWASKRNVDPALAGEIRTFLRTSKPGDAAIAVLEHPDFAAAALAAYSLTGLPASLRPRVEEVAIRAALADAYAPQTNAKATAAQPLLSGPDRPALDRLVAQAIVQHEAACAEVEMVEITLRGAVDFIAGVADVPREQAFSLLAA
;
A
#
# COMPACT_ATOMS: atom_id res chain seq x y z
N MET A 1 24.42 -33.32 -10.59
CA MET A 1 24.02 -32.89 -9.24
C MET A 1 23.32 -31.56 -9.37
N ASP A 2 22.12 -31.43 -8.83
CA ASP A 2 21.44 -30.14 -8.74
C ASP A 2 22.24 -29.21 -7.83
N LYS A 3 22.37 -27.94 -8.23
CA LYS A 3 22.97 -26.88 -7.41
C LYS A 3 22.01 -25.71 -7.35
N LEU A 4 21.98 -25.03 -6.22
CA LEU A 4 21.33 -23.74 -6.03
C LEU A 4 22.44 -22.74 -5.71
N THR A 5 22.42 -21.58 -6.34
CA THR A 5 23.36 -20.49 -6.05
C THR A 5 22.58 -19.25 -5.65
N ASN A 6 22.96 -18.66 -4.52
CA ASN A 6 22.29 -17.48 -3.97
C ASN A 6 23.20 -16.25 -4.04
N THR A 7 22.63 -15.13 -4.45
CA THR A 7 23.32 -13.84 -4.52
C THR A 7 22.47 -12.76 -3.86
N HIS A 8 23.12 -11.91 -3.06
CA HIS A 8 22.50 -10.79 -2.38
C HIS A 8 23.17 -9.49 -2.82
N ILE A 9 22.39 -8.57 -3.38
CA ILE A 9 22.88 -7.27 -3.79
C ILE A 9 21.94 -6.16 -3.33
N THR A 10 22.50 -4.95 -3.25
CA THR A 10 21.73 -3.72 -3.25
C THR A 10 21.96 -3.05 -4.60
N ASP A 11 20.90 -2.75 -5.34
CA ASP A 11 21.02 -2.09 -6.65
C ASP A 11 21.31 -0.59 -6.51
N ALA A 12 21.52 0.10 -7.64
CA ALA A 12 21.80 1.53 -7.66
C ALA A 12 20.66 2.41 -7.13
N ASN A 13 19.43 1.87 -7.08
CA ASN A 13 18.25 2.55 -6.54
C ASN A 13 18.03 2.23 -5.04
N GLY A 14 18.95 1.49 -4.43
CA GLY A 14 18.87 1.06 -3.04
C GLY A 14 17.93 -0.12 -2.80
N HIS A 15 17.40 -0.77 -3.85
CA HIS A 15 16.58 -1.96 -3.68
C HIS A 15 17.44 -3.11 -3.20
N ARG A 16 16.94 -3.89 -2.24
CA ARG A 16 17.60 -5.15 -1.85
C ARG A 16 17.07 -6.27 -2.71
N ILE A 17 17.97 -7.03 -3.32
CA ILE A 17 17.64 -8.12 -4.23
C ILE A 17 18.33 -9.38 -3.75
N CYS A 18 17.54 -10.40 -3.45
CA CYS A 18 18.01 -11.77 -3.29
C CYS A 18 17.69 -12.54 -4.56
N THR A 19 18.69 -13.15 -5.19
CA THR A 19 18.54 -13.98 -6.37
C THR A 19 18.94 -15.41 -6.04
N SER A 20 18.12 -16.37 -6.44
CA SER A 20 18.41 -17.80 -6.29
C SER A 20 18.28 -18.49 -7.65
N THR A 21 19.33 -19.19 -8.06
CA THR A 21 19.43 -19.82 -9.38
C THR A 21 19.70 -21.31 -9.25
N TRP A 22 18.81 -22.13 -9.80
CA TRP A 22 19.06 -23.56 -9.95
C TRP A 22 19.93 -23.84 -11.18
N SER A 23 20.91 -24.74 -11.06
CA SER A 23 21.85 -25.07 -12.16
C SER A 23 21.19 -25.54 -13.45
N ASN A 24 20.00 -26.14 -13.37
CA ASN A 24 19.19 -26.60 -14.50
C ASN A 24 17.71 -26.19 -14.31
N GLY A 25 17.45 -24.99 -13.80
CA GLY A 25 16.10 -24.59 -13.39
C GLY A 25 15.87 -23.09 -13.40
N PRO A 26 14.79 -22.63 -12.76
CA PRO A 26 14.43 -21.22 -12.76
C PRO A 26 15.42 -20.40 -11.94
N THR A 27 15.61 -19.15 -12.37
CA THR A 27 16.14 -18.07 -11.55
C THR A 27 14.96 -17.35 -10.92
N VAL A 28 14.95 -17.22 -9.60
CA VAL A 28 13.93 -16.46 -8.87
C VAL A 28 14.56 -15.33 -8.10
N GLN A 29 13.79 -14.25 -7.94
CA GLN A 29 14.24 -13.05 -7.27
C GLN A 29 13.21 -12.57 -6.25
N LEU A 30 13.70 -12.22 -5.06
CA LEU A 30 12.97 -11.40 -4.11
C LEU A 30 13.53 -9.99 -4.18
N VAL A 31 12.73 -9.08 -4.73
CA VAL A 31 13.04 -7.65 -4.79
C VAL A 31 12.32 -6.95 -3.65
N THR A 32 13.07 -6.16 -2.89
CA THR A 32 12.54 -5.35 -1.80
C THR A 32 12.79 -3.88 -2.11
N PRO A 33 11.75 -3.09 -2.40
CA PRO A 33 11.87 -1.68 -2.75
C PRO A 33 12.51 -0.85 -1.63
N SER A 34 13.31 0.15 -2.00
CA SER A 34 14.06 0.99 -1.07
C SER A 34 13.14 1.91 -0.30
N GLN A 35 12.07 2.37 -0.94
CA GLN A 35 11.00 3.15 -0.32
C GLN A 35 10.33 2.35 0.81
N LEU A 36 10.15 1.04 0.62
CA LEU A 36 9.54 0.20 1.64
C LEU A 36 10.51 -0.08 2.79
N LEU A 37 11.82 -0.22 2.50
CA LEU A 37 12.87 -0.39 3.51
C LEU A 37 13.05 0.84 4.41
N THR A 38 12.84 2.04 3.87
CA THR A 38 12.92 3.30 4.62
C THR A 38 11.59 3.72 5.26
N SER A 39 10.49 2.99 4.97
CA SER A 39 9.19 3.25 5.57
C SER A 39 9.25 3.13 7.08
N ALA A 40 8.77 4.16 7.78
CA ALA A 40 8.67 4.15 9.24
C ALA A 40 7.73 3.04 9.74
N LYS A 41 6.72 2.68 8.94
CA LYS A 41 5.70 1.68 9.29
C LYS A 41 6.11 0.27 8.88
N PHE A 42 6.61 0.10 7.66
CA PHE A 42 6.84 -1.23 7.08
C PHE A 42 8.31 -1.65 7.03
N GLY A 43 9.26 -0.72 7.20
CA GLY A 43 10.68 -0.97 6.97
C GLY A 43 11.24 -2.15 7.73
N LYS A 44 11.04 -2.19 9.06
CA LYS A 44 11.54 -3.30 9.90
C LYS A 44 10.93 -4.65 9.55
N LEU A 45 9.62 -4.69 9.26
CA LEU A 45 8.91 -5.93 8.91
C LEU A 45 9.38 -6.46 7.55
N THR A 46 9.57 -5.55 6.60
CA THR A 46 10.04 -5.85 5.25
C THR A 46 11.49 -6.33 5.26
N ASP A 47 12.35 -5.67 6.03
CA ASP A 47 13.74 -6.06 6.25
C ASP A 47 13.86 -7.46 6.87
N ALA A 48 13.01 -7.77 7.86
CA ALA A 48 12.94 -9.09 8.48
C ALA A 48 12.51 -10.16 7.47
N LEU A 49 11.47 -9.91 6.66
CA LEU A 49 11.03 -10.84 5.62
C LEU A 49 12.15 -11.11 4.61
N HIS A 50 12.80 -10.07 4.10
CA HIS A 50 13.91 -10.21 3.15
C HIS A 50 15.05 -11.05 3.74
N THR A 51 15.46 -10.73 4.97
CA THR A 51 16.57 -11.41 5.65
C THR A 51 16.23 -12.88 5.97
N ASN A 52 14.99 -13.18 6.35
CA ASN A 52 14.58 -14.55 6.60
C ASN A 52 14.48 -15.37 5.31
N ALA A 53 13.93 -14.79 4.22
CA ALA A 53 13.89 -15.44 2.91
C ALA A 53 15.31 -15.71 2.36
N ALA A 54 16.22 -14.75 2.53
CA ALA A 54 17.64 -14.90 2.24
C ALA A 54 18.25 -16.10 2.98
N ASN A 55 18.06 -16.15 4.30
CA ASN A 55 18.57 -17.24 5.14
C ASN A 55 17.97 -18.60 4.77
N PHE A 56 16.70 -18.63 4.40
CA PHE A 56 16.04 -19.83 3.89
C PHE A 56 16.69 -20.34 2.59
N ALA A 57 16.99 -19.44 1.66
CA ALA A 57 17.65 -19.79 0.41
C ALA A 57 19.08 -20.32 0.63
N LEU A 58 19.84 -19.67 1.51
CA LEU A 58 21.16 -20.12 1.95
C LEU A 58 21.11 -21.49 2.65
N SER A 59 20.12 -21.73 3.50
CA SER A 59 19.89 -23.04 4.13
C SER A 59 19.58 -24.12 3.09
N THR A 60 18.77 -23.78 2.09
CA THR A 60 18.41 -24.66 0.96
C THR A 60 19.62 -25.03 0.11
N GLU A 61 20.46 -24.05 -0.23
CA GLU A 61 21.72 -24.30 -0.93
C GLU A 61 22.63 -25.25 -0.13
N ARG A 62 22.75 -25.06 1.19
CA ARG A 62 23.55 -25.95 2.04
C ARG A 62 22.97 -27.36 2.12
N MET A 63 21.64 -27.50 2.18
CA MET A 63 20.98 -28.81 2.19
C MET A 63 21.27 -29.61 0.92
N LEU A 64 21.50 -28.97 -0.23
CA LEU A 64 21.84 -29.69 -1.47
C LEU A 64 23.22 -30.38 -1.44
N ALA A 65 24.05 -30.09 -0.43
CA ALA A 65 25.28 -30.86 -0.20
C ALA A 65 24.99 -32.28 0.32
N THR A 66 23.84 -32.50 0.95
CA THR A 66 23.45 -33.78 1.57
C THR A 66 22.17 -34.38 0.99
N PHE A 67 21.29 -33.56 0.42
CA PHE A 67 19.99 -33.97 -0.12
C PHE A 67 19.87 -33.64 -1.62
N ASN A 68 19.01 -34.37 -2.32
CA ASN A 68 18.56 -33.99 -3.67
C ASN A 68 17.35 -33.03 -3.59
N LYS A 69 16.83 -32.58 -4.74
CA LYS A 69 15.64 -31.71 -4.81
C LYS A 69 14.42 -32.26 -4.07
N VAL A 70 14.20 -33.57 -4.10
CA VAL A 70 13.08 -34.21 -3.37
C VAL A 70 13.25 -34.03 -1.87
N GLY A 71 14.45 -34.29 -1.34
CA GLY A 71 14.75 -34.06 0.07
C GLY A 71 14.66 -32.59 0.49
N VAL A 72 15.01 -31.65 -0.39
CA VAL A 72 14.79 -30.21 -0.15
C VAL A 72 13.31 -29.91 0.01
N ARG A 73 12.45 -30.38 -0.91
CA ARG A 73 10.99 -30.17 -0.86
C ARG A 73 10.39 -30.71 0.44
N GLU A 74 10.80 -31.90 0.87
CA GLU A 74 10.33 -32.53 2.11
C GLU A 74 10.78 -31.79 3.38
N ASN A 75 11.93 -31.11 3.33
CA ASN A 75 12.49 -30.37 4.48
C ASN A 75 12.15 -28.87 4.48
N ALA A 76 11.65 -28.32 3.37
CA ALA A 76 11.24 -26.92 3.29
C ALA A 76 10.27 -26.50 4.43
N PRO A 77 9.23 -27.28 4.80
CA PRO A 77 8.34 -26.91 5.90
C PRO A 77 9.03 -26.80 7.26
N LYS A 78 10.14 -27.52 7.48
CA LYS A 78 10.87 -27.50 8.75
C LYS A 78 11.72 -26.23 8.91
N ASN A 79 12.07 -25.59 7.79
CA ASN A 79 13.00 -24.46 7.75
C ASN A 79 12.32 -23.13 7.40
N ILE A 80 11.01 -23.13 7.11
CA ILE A 80 10.27 -21.95 6.65
C ILE A 80 9.72 -21.05 7.77
N SER A 81 9.75 -21.50 9.02
CA SER A 81 9.03 -20.86 10.15
C SER A 81 9.38 -19.39 10.37
N ALA A 82 10.65 -19.01 10.23
CA ALA A 82 11.08 -17.62 10.33
C ALA A 82 10.51 -16.75 9.18
N VAL A 83 10.48 -17.30 7.96
CA VAL A 83 9.92 -16.63 6.79
C VAL A 83 8.41 -16.47 6.94
N SER A 84 7.68 -17.54 7.30
CA SER A 84 6.23 -17.54 7.56
C SER A 84 5.85 -16.46 8.57
N ARG A 85 6.55 -16.39 9.71
CA ARG A 85 6.28 -15.38 10.74
C ARG A 85 6.42 -13.95 10.19
N SER A 86 7.55 -13.64 9.55
CA SER A 86 7.78 -12.30 8.98
C SER A 86 6.81 -11.98 7.84
N PHE A 87 6.40 -12.98 7.05
CA PHE A 87 5.41 -12.84 5.99
C PHE A 87 4.04 -12.47 6.58
N THR A 88 3.59 -13.20 7.59
CA THR A 88 2.32 -12.97 8.27
C THR A 88 2.29 -11.62 8.99
N GLU A 89 3.37 -11.23 9.66
CA GLU A 89 3.47 -9.91 10.31
C GLU A 89 3.38 -8.76 9.30
N LEU A 90 4.10 -8.86 8.17
CA LEU A 90 4.04 -7.86 7.11
C LEU A 90 2.66 -7.84 6.43
N GLN A 91 2.07 -9.01 6.18
CA GLN A 91 0.72 -9.13 5.62
C GLN A 91 -0.32 -8.46 6.52
N LYS A 92 -0.28 -8.72 7.82
CA LYS A 92 -1.16 -8.09 8.81
C LYS A 92 -0.98 -6.57 8.80
N ALA A 93 0.25 -6.09 8.84
CA ALA A 93 0.53 -4.66 8.78
C ALA A 93 0.01 -4.02 7.48
N GLY A 94 0.11 -4.72 6.35
CA GLY A 94 -0.44 -4.30 5.06
C GLY A 94 -1.96 -4.19 5.08
N ILE A 95 -2.65 -5.18 5.66
CA ILE A 95 -4.12 -5.15 5.87
C ILE A 95 -4.52 -3.98 6.78
N ASP A 96 -3.82 -3.78 7.89
CA ASP A 96 -4.05 -2.66 8.81
C ASP A 96 -3.79 -1.31 8.11
N GLY A 97 -2.78 -1.23 7.25
CA GLY A 97 -2.51 -0.07 6.41
C GLY A 97 -3.62 0.23 5.40
N LYS A 98 -4.11 -0.80 4.72
CA LYS A 98 -5.25 -0.67 3.81
C LYS A 98 -6.50 -0.20 4.53
N SER A 99 -6.80 -0.80 5.68
CA SER A 99 -7.91 -0.39 6.54
C SER A 99 -7.77 1.07 7.00
N GLY A 100 -6.57 1.49 7.40
CA GLY A 100 -6.29 2.89 7.75
C GLY A 100 -6.49 3.86 6.57
N ASN A 101 -6.09 3.47 5.35
CA ASN A 101 -6.33 4.27 4.15
C ASN A 101 -7.83 4.39 3.85
N ASP A 102 -8.58 3.30 4.00
CA ASP A 102 -10.03 3.30 3.82
C ASP A 102 -10.74 4.12 4.91
N GLN A 103 -10.27 4.07 6.16
CA GLN A 103 -10.77 4.91 7.25
C GLN A 103 -10.50 6.41 7.02
N PHE A 104 -9.33 6.75 6.50
CA PHE A 104 -9.01 8.13 6.12
C PHE A 104 -10.04 8.63 5.09
N ARG A 105 -10.32 7.82 4.06
CA ARG A 105 -11.34 8.12 3.05
C ARG A 105 -12.72 8.32 3.67
N THR A 106 -13.20 7.35 4.46
CA THR A 106 -14.55 7.43 5.06
C THR A 106 -14.68 8.59 6.03
N THR A 107 -13.64 8.91 6.79
CA THR A 107 -13.64 10.03 7.75
C THR A 107 -13.87 11.35 7.02
N TRP A 108 -13.14 11.61 5.94
CA TRP A 108 -13.30 12.86 5.19
C TRP A 108 -14.62 12.92 4.41
N ALA A 109 -15.08 11.80 3.84
CA ALA A 109 -16.41 11.72 3.25
C ALA A 109 -17.53 12.03 4.25
N SER A 110 -17.44 11.49 5.47
CA SER A 110 -18.49 11.65 6.50
C SER A 110 -18.61 13.08 7.04
N LYS A 111 -17.52 13.86 7.02
CA LYS A 111 -17.51 15.24 7.55
C LYS A 111 -18.40 16.22 6.77
N ARG A 112 -18.76 15.88 5.53
CA ARG A 112 -19.59 16.74 4.67
C ARG A 112 -21.10 16.53 4.79
N ASN A 113 -21.57 15.60 5.65
CA ASN A 113 -23.00 15.34 5.87
C ASN A 113 -23.81 15.22 4.56
N VAL A 114 -23.27 14.47 3.60
CA VAL A 114 -23.91 14.33 2.27
C VAL A 114 -25.21 13.53 2.39
N ASP A 115 -26.28 14.03 1.76
CA ASP A 115 -27.54 13.32 1.61
C ASP A 115 -27.34 11.95 0.91
N PRO A 116 -27.75 10.82 1.52
CA PRO A 116 -27.67 9.49 0.91
C PRO A 116 -28.39 9.37 -0.44
N ALA A 117 -29.49 10.10 -0.66
CA ALA A 117 -30.21 10.07 -1.93
C ALA A 117 -29.37 10.69 -3.05
N LEU A 118 -28.77 11.86 -2.78
CA LEU A 118 -27.86 12.54 -3.68
C LEU A 118 -26.61 11.69 -3.98
N ALA A 119 -26.07 10.98 -2.99
CA ALA A 119 -24.94 10.06 -3.20
C ALA A 119 -25.28 8.93 -4.18
N GLY A 120 -26.53 8.43 -4.18
CA GLY A 120 -27.01 7.42 -5.13
C GLY A 120 -27.15 7.93 -6.56
N GLU A 121 -27.61 9.18 -6.73
CA GLU A 121 -27.72 9.84 -8.03
C GLU A 121 -26.34 10.13 -8.63
N ILE A 122 -25.43 10.67 -7.83
CA ILE A 122 -24.03 10.97 -8.21
C ILE A 122 -23.29 9.70 -8.62
N ARG A 123 -23.52 8.59 -7.91
CA ARG A 123 -23.00 7.28 -8.30
C ARG A 123 -23.49 6.87 -9.69
N THR A 124 -24.78 7.03 -9.96
CA THR A 124 -25.37 6.66 -11.25
C THR A 124 -24.76 7.50 -12.36
N PHE A 125 -24.66 8.81 -12.16
CA PHE A 125 -24.00 9.74 -13.08
C PHE A 125 -22.55 9.34 -13.37
N LEU A 126 -21.72 9.09 -12.35
CA LEU A 126 -20.30 8.78 -12.53
C LEU A 126 -20.05 7.47 -13.31
N ARG A 127 -21.01 6.55 -13.28
CA ARG A 127 -20.92 5.27 -14.01
C ARG A 127 -21.39 5.38 -15.45
N THR A 128 -22.34 6.29 -15.74
CA THR A 128 -22.92 6.45 -17.08
C THR A 128 -22.26 7.55 -17.91
N SER A 129 -21.60 8.50 -17.26
CA SER A 129 -20.94 9.63 -17.91
C SER A 129 -19.59 9.24 -18.51
N LYS A 130 -19.18 9.96 -19.56
CA LYS A 130 -17.82 9.81 -20.10
C LYS A 130 -16.80 10.23 -19.03
N PRO A 131 -15.60 9.62 -18.99
CA PRO A 131 -14.59 9.95 -17.99
C PRO A 131 -14.22 11.44 -17.93
N GLY A 132 -14.23 12.15 -19.06
CA GLY A 132 -13.99 13.59 -19.12
C GLY A 132 -15.07 14.41 -18.43
N ASP A 133 -16.34 14.14 -18.75
CA ASP A 133 -17.49 14.87 -18.19
C ASP A 133 -17.64 14.59 -16.68
N ALA A 134 -17.39 13.35 -16.27
CA ALA A 134 -17.34 12.95 -14.88
C ALA A 134 -16.21 13.66 -14.11
N ALA A 135 -15.02 13.81 -14.71
CA ALA A 135 -13.92 14.52 -14.09
C ALA A 135 -14.22 16.01 -13.91
N ILE A 136 -14.83 16.65 -14.91
CA ILE A 136 -15.20 18.08 -14.85
C ILE A 136 -16.21 18.31 -13.72
N ALA A 137 -17.29 17.51 -13.66
CA ALA A 137 -18.30 17.63 -12.61
C ALA A 137 -17.74 17.45 -11.19
N VAL A 138 -16.78 16.54 -11.02
CA VAL A 138 -16.08 16.31 -9.74
C VAL A 138 -15.18 17.50 -9.38
N LEU A 139 -14.45 18.06 -10.34
CA LEU A 139 -13.52 19.17 -10.12
C LEU A 139 -14.26 20.49 -9.81
N GLU A 140 -15.41 20.71 -10.43
CA GLU A 140 -16.19 21.94 -10.29
C GLU A 140 -17.09 21.95 -9.04
N HIS A 141 -17.44 20.78 -8.51
CA HIS A 141 -18.37 20.65 -7.39
C HIS A 141 -17.79 19.80 -6.25
N PRO A 142 -17.23 20.43 -5.21
CA PRO A 142 -16.61 19.70 -4.10
C PRO A 142 -17.58 18.83 -3.30
N ASP A 143 -18.86 19.21 -3.20
CA ASP A 143 -19.92 18.37 -2.60
C ASP A 143 -20.23 17.14 -3.46
N PHE A 144 -20.08 17.26 -4.78
CA PHE A 144 -20.20 16.15 -5.70
C PHE A 144 -19.07 15.14 -5.51
N ALA A 145 -17.83 15.62 -5.31
CA ALA A 145 -16.69 14.77 -4.99
C ALA A 145 -16.84 14.08 -3.62
N ALA A 146 -17.30 14.79 -2.59
CA ALA A 146 -17.55 14.22 -1.26
C ALA A 146 -18.65 13.15 -1.29
N ALA A 147 -19.73 13.39 -2.03
CA ALA A 147 -20.80 12.42 -2.25
C ALA A 147 -20.33 11.19 -3.02
N ALA A 148 -19.48 11.38 -4.03
CA ALA A 148 -18.86 10.30 -4.77
C ALA A 148 -17.95 9.45 -3.88
N LEU A 149 -17.23 10.06 -2.93
CA LEU A 149 -16.39 9.35 -1.98
C LEU A 149 -17.21 8.56 -0.95
N ALA A 150 -18.31 9.14 -0.46
CA ALA A 150 -19.27 8.43 0.39
C ALA A 150 -19.88 7.23 -0.33
N ALA A 151 -20.27 7.39 -1.61
CA ALA A 151 -20.80 6.32 -2.44
C ALA A 151 -19.74 5.28 -2.86
N TYR A 152 -18.46 5.67 -2.93
CA TYR A 152 -17.35 4.78 -3.29
C TYR A 152 -17.16 3.64 -2.28
N SER A 153 -17.51 3.87 -1.00
CA SER A 153 -17.54 2.83 0.04
C SER A 153 -18.48 1.65 -0.31
N LEU A 154 -19.36 1.80 -1.31
CA LEU A 154 -20.40 0.83 -1.64
C LEU A 154 -20.13 -0.02 -2.89
N THR A 155 -19.43 0.44 -3.95
CA THR A 155 -19.24 -0.39 -5.20
C THR A 155 -18.17 0.07 -6.23
N GLY A 156 -17.30 1.04 -5.93
CA GLY A 156 -16.13 1.35 -6.77
C GLY A 156 -16.32 2.35 -7.93
N LEU A 157 -15.39 3.32 -8.01
CA LEU A 157 -15.19 4.31 -9.09
C LEU A 157 -14.15 3.80 -10.12
N PRO A 158 -14.19 4.29 -11.37
CA PRO A 158 -13.12 4.07 -12.34
C PRO A 158 -11.75 4.45 -11.75
N ALA A 159 -10.76 3.56 -11.91
CA ALA A 159 -9.44 3.73 -11.29
C ALA A 159 -8.75 5.06 -11.66
N SER A 160 -8.99 5.56 -12.88
CA SER A 160 -8.41 6.82 -13.37
C SER A 160 -9.04 8.09 -12.78
N LEU A 161 -10.27 8.01 -12.27
CA LEU A 161 -10.98 9.16 -11.67
C LEU A 161 -10.81 9.22 -10.16
N ARG A 162 -10.49 8.08 -9.54
CA ARG A 162 -10.41 7.93 -8.09
C ARG A 162 -9.45 8.91 -7.41
N PRO A 163 -8.19 9.10 -7.86
CA PRO A 163 -7.27 10.03 -7.20
C PRO A 163 -7.79 11.48 -7.22
N ARG A 164 -8.42 11.89 -8.32
CA ARG A 164 -8.99 13.24 -8.47
C ARG A 164 -10.22 13.47 -7.59
N VAL A 165 -11.12 12.49 -7.51
CA VAL A 165 -12.29 12.55 -6.60
C VAL A 165 -11.83 12.60 -5.15
N GLU A 166 -10.85 11.76 -4.79
CA GLU A 166 -10.20 11.75 -3.47
C GLU A 166 -9.59 13.12 -3.16
N GLU A 167 -8.76 13.65 -4.04
CA GLU A 167 -8.10 14.95 -3.87
C GLU A 167 -9.10 16.07 -3.62
N VAL A 168 -10.14 16.19 -4.46
CA VAL A 168 -11.12 17.28 -4.35
C VAL A 168 -11.95 17.13 -3.07
N ALA A 169 -12.46 15.93 -2.78
CA ALA A 169 -13.30 15.69 -1.59
C ALA A 169 -12.52 15.91 -0.28
N ILE A 170 -11.29 15.39 -0.21
CA ILE A 170 -10.42 15.55 0.95
C ILE A 170 -10.05 17.03 1.12
N ARG A 171 -9.69 17.73 0.02
CA ARG A 171 -9.40 19.17 0.05
C ARG A 171 -10.57 19.98 0.58
N ALA A 172 -11.77 19.67 0.13
CA ALA A 172 -12.98 20.35 0.52
C ALA A 172 -13.32 20.10 2.00
N ALA A 173 -13.26 18.84 2.45
CA ALA A 173 -13.56 18.47 3.83
C ALA A 173 -12.50 18.96 4.82
N LEU A 174 -11.22 19.01 4.42
CA LEU A 174 -10.16 19.66 5.18
C LEU A 174 -10.41 21.16 5.30
N ALA A 175 -10.75 21.84 4.19
CA ALA A 175 -11.06 23.27 4.23
C ALA A 175 -12.19 23.59 5.21
N ASP A 176 -13.25 22.78 5.26
CA ASP A 176 -14.36 22.96 6.21
C ASP A 176 -13.97 22.68 7.66
N ALA A 177 -13.14 21.66 7.90
CA ALA A 177 -12.71 21.29 9.25
C ALA A 177 -11.80 22.34 9.91
N TYR A 178 -11.06 23.09 9.09
CA TYR A 178 -10.13 24.12 9.54
C TYR A 178 -10.70 25.55 9.48
N ALA A 179 -11.80 25.79 8.75
CA ALA A 179 -12.49 27.09 8.73
C ALA A 179 -12.93 27.63 10.13
N PRO A 180 -13.36 26.79 11.10
CA PRO A 180 -13.70 27.26 12.44
C PRO A 180 -12.48 27.62 13.30
N GLN A 181 -11.31 27.01 13.03
CA GLN A 181 -10.07 27.27 13.77
C GLN A 181 -9.49 28.66 13.47
N THR A 182 -10.02 29.33 12.44
CA THR A 182 -9.62 30.68 12.03
C THR A 182 -10.56 31.79 12.51
N ASN A 183 -11.62 31.46 13.27
CA ASN A 183 -12.46 32.44 13.97
C ASN A 183 -11.80 32.94 15.26
N ALA A 184 -10.63 33.60 15.15
CA ALA A 184 -10.07 34.31 16.29
C ALA A 184 -10.95 35.54 16.61
N LYS A 185 -11.30 35.74 17.89
CA LYS A 185 -12.00 36.95 18.34
C LYS A 185 -11.06 38.15 18.21
N ALA A 186 -11.55 39.24 17.60
CA ALA A 186 -10.82 40.50 17.57
C ALA A 186 -10.46 40.96 18.99
N THR A 187 -9.23 41.44 19.18
CA THR A 187 -8.75 41.98 20.45
C THR A 187 -8.50 43.48 20.31
N ALA A 188 -8.46 44.21 21.42
CA ALA A 188 -8.25 45.66 21.42
C ALA A 188 -6.94 46.10 20.72
N ALA A 189 -5.95 45.20 20.61
CA ALA A 189 -4.67 45.46 19.94
C ALA A 189 -4.71 45.23 18.41
N GLN A 190 -5.70 44.49 17.91
CA GLN A 190 -5.91 44.21 16.48
C GLN A 190 -7.42 44.34 16.16
N PRO A 191 -7.89 45.57 15.89
CA PRO A 191 -9.32 45.86 15.73
C PRO A 191 -9.91 45.31 14.42
N LEU A 192 -9.06 44.97 13.45
CA LEU A 192 -9.42 44.27 12.22
C LEU A 192 -8.62 42.98 12.12
N LEU A 193 -9.32 41.85 12.03
CA LEU A 193 -8.70 40.55 11.82
C LEU A 193 -8.52 40.33 10.31
N SER A 194 -7.30 40.01 9.87
CA SER A 194 -7.13 39.29 8.61
C SER A 194 -7.80 37.93 8.77
N GLY A 195 -8.75 37.60 7.89
CA GLY A 195 -9.41 36.29 7.86
C GLY A 195 -8.41 35.11 7.71
N PRO A 196 -8.90 33.86 7.57
CA PRO A 196 -8.06 32.68 7.38
C PRO A 196 -6.93 32.92 6.37
N ASP A 197 -5.68 32.58 6.74
CA ASP A 197 -4.55 32.49 5.80
C ASP A 197 -4.81 31.31 4.87
N ARG A 198 -5.62 31.58 3.85
CA ARG A 198 -6.04 30.63 2.82
C ARG A 198 -4.83 29.92 2.16
N PRO A 199 -3.71 30.62 1.85
CA PRO A 199 -2.47 29.96 1.45
C PRO A 199 -1.86 28.96 2.44
N ALA A 200 -2.02 29.15 3.76
CA ALA A 200 -1.54 28.18 4.76
C ALA A 200 -2.46 26.96 4.85
N LEU A 201 -3.77 27.17 4.74
CA LEU A 201 -4.76 26.09 4.67
C LEU A 201 -4.54 25.20 3.44
N ASP A 202 -4.34 25.80 2.27
CA ASP A 202 -4.10 25.08 1.02
C ASP A 202 -2.83 24.22 1.10
N ARG A 203 -1.78 24.71 1.79
CA ARG A 203 -0.55 23.96 2.05
C ARG A 203 -0.76 22.75 2.96
N LEU A 204 -1.51 22.91 4.06
CA LEU A 204 -1.83 21.79 4.96
C LEU A 204 -2.64 20.70 4.25
N VAL A 205 -3.58 21.12 3.41
CA VAL A 205 -4.39 20.21 2.59
C VAL A 205 -3.54 19.44 1.60
N ALA A 206 -2.69 20.14 0.83
CA ALA A 206 -1.80 19.51 -0.12
C ALA A 206 -0.87 18.49 0.56
N GLN A 207 -0.34 18.83 1.73
CA GLN A 207 0.50 17.92 2.51
C GLN A 207 -0.26 16.66 2.95
N ALA A 208 -1.50 16.79 3.43
CA ALA A 208 -2.31 15.64 3.86
C ALA A 208 -2.63 14.69 2.70
N ILE A 209 -2.91 15.22 1.51
CA ILE A 209 -3.16 14.41 0.30
C ILE A 209 -1.89 13.65 -0.10
N VAL A 210 -0.76 14.34 -0.20
CA VAL A 210 0.53 13.72 -0.55
C VAL A 210 0.89 12.61 0.43
N GLN A 211 0.67 12.82 1.73
CA GLN A 211 0.89 11.79 2.75
C GLN A 211 -0.05 10.58 2.59
N HIS A 212 -1.31 10.80 2.23
CA HIS A 212 -2.26 9.72 1.99
C HIS A 212 -1.92 8.90 0.74
N GLU A 213 -1.53 9.57 -0.36
CA GLU A 213 -1.08 8.91 -1.58
C GLU A 213 0.18 8.08 -1.33
N ALA A 214 1.15 8.64 -0.59
CA ALA A 214 2.35 7.91 -0.17
C ALA A 214 1.99 6.67 0.67
N ALA A 215 1.06 6.79 1.62
CA ALA A 215 0.59 5.66 2.43
C ALA A 215 -0.15 4.59 1.60
N CYS A 216 -0.86 4.97 0.54
CA CYS A 216 -1.46 4.03 -0.40
C CYS A 216 -0.40 3.29 -1.22
N ALA A 217 0.58 4.02 -1.75
CA ALA A 217 1.68 3.45 -2.52
C ALA A 217 2.52 2.46 -1.69
N GLU A 218 2.78 2.77 -0.41
CA GLU A 218 3.48 1.84 0.49
C GLU A 218 2.73 0.50 0.65
N VAL A 219 1.40 0.56 0.83
CA VAL A 219 0.57 -0.66 0.95
C VAL A 219 0.60 -1.48 -0.34
N GLU A 220 0.56 -0.84 -1.49
CA GLU A 220 0.71 -1.52 -2.79
C GLU A 220 2.08 -2.20 -2.92
N MET A 221 3.16 -1.53 -2.51
CA MET A 221 4.50 -2.13 -2.48
C MET A 221 4.59 -3.31 -1.52
N VAL A 222 3.89 -3.28 -0.37
CA VAL A 222 3.77 -4.43 0.53
C VAL A 222 3.12 -5.62 -0.19
N GLU A 223 2.00 -5.40 -0.88
CA GLU A 223 1.33 -6.48 -1.63
C GLU A 223 2.22 -7.09 -2.71
N ILE A 224 2.97 -6.27 -3.45
CA ILE A 224 3.92 -6.72 -4.47
C ILE A 224 5.06 -7.54 -3.81
N THR A 225 5.60 -7.05 -2.70
CA THR A 225 6.69 -7.71 -1.97
C THR A 225 6.25 -9.08 -1.43
N LEU A 226 5.05 -9.18 -0.88
CA LEU A 226 4.49 -10.45 -0.41
C LEU A 226 4.29 -11.45 -1.55
N ARG A 227 3.76 -11.02 -2.70
CA ARG A 227 3.65 -11.89 -3.89
C ARG A 227 5.03 -12.36 -4.36
N GLY A 228 6.01 -11.45 -4.40
CA GLY A 228 7.39 -11.78 -4.73
C GLY A 228 8.02 -12.78 -3.75
N ALA A 229 7.72 -12.67 -2.45
CA ALA A 229 8.18 -13.64 -1.46
C ALA A 229 7.60 -15.04 -1.68
N VAL A 230 6.32 -15.15 -2.04
CA VAL A 230 5.70 -16.45 -2.40
C VAL A 230 6.40 -17.06 -3.61
N ASP A 231 6.61 -16.27 -4.66
CA ASP A 231 7.23 -16.75 -5.90
C ASP A 231 8.70 -17.14 -5.69
N PHE A 232 9.41 -16.37 -4.86
CA PHE A 232 10.78 -16.67 -4.46
C PHE A 232 10.87 -17.99 -3.67
N ILE A 233 10.03 -18.18 -2.64
CA ILE A 233 10.02 -19.41 -1.84
C ILE A 233 9.60 -20.62 -2.68
N ALA A 234 8.64 -20.47 -3.58
CA ALA A 234 8.25 -21.52 -4.53
C ALA A 234 9.44 -21.97 -5.38
N GLY A 235 10.20 -21.02 -5.94
CA GLY A 235 11.39 -21.33 -6.73
C GLY A 235 12.53 -21.94 -5.92
N VAL A 236 12.83 -21.40 -4.74
CA VAL A 236 13.90 -21.90 -3.86
C VAL A 236 13.61 -23.30 -3.34
N ALA A 237 12.40 -23.55 -2.86
CA ALA A 237 12.00 -24.85 -2.35
C ALA A 237 11.62 -25.84 -3.47
N ASP A 238 11.57 -25.38 -4.73
CA ASP A 238 11.17 -26.16 -5.90
C ASP A 238 9.76 -26.78 -5.74
N VAL A 239 8.82 -25.99 -5.21
CA VAL A 239 7.41 -26.38 -4.95
C VAL A 239 6.45 -25.50 -5.74
N PRO A 240 5.20 -25.96 -6.00
CA PRO A 240 4.17 -25.12 -6.59
C PRO A 240 3.87 -23.87 -5.74
N ARG A 241 3.47 -22.78 -6.41
CA ARG A 241 3.15 -21.50 -5.77
C ARG A 241 2.11 -21.62 -4.65
N GLU A 242 1.07 -22.42 -4.85
CA GLU A 242 0.00 -22.63 -3.86
C GLU A 242 0.53 -23.30 -2.59
N GLN A 243 1.47 -24.23 -2.75
CA GLN A 243 2.13 -24.88 -1.62
C GLN A 243 3.05 -23.89 -0.89
N ALA A 244 3.83 -23.08 -1.62
CA ALA A 244 4.66 -22.04 -1.02
C ALA A 244 3.82 -21.01 -0.24
N PHE A 245 2.68 -20.59 -0.79
CA PHE A 245 1.74 -19.72 -0.08
C PHE A 245 1.21 -20.38 1.19
N SER A 246 0.81 -21.65 1.11
CA SER A 246 0.34 -22.41 2.28
C SER A 246 1.40 -22.55 3.37
N LEU A 247 2.69 -22.67 2.99
CA LEU A 247 3.81 -22.71 3.93
C LEU A 247 4.07 -21.36 4.62
N LEU A 248 3.80 -20.26 3.92
CA LEU A 248 4.01 -18.89 4.42
C LEU A 248 2.82 -18.33 5.20
N ALA A 249 1.61 -18.83 4.92
CA ALA A 249 0.37 -18.41 5.55
C ALA A 249 -0.07 -19.35 6.71
N ALA A 250 0.76 -20.33 7.05
CA ALA A 250 0.57 -21.25 8.18
C ALA A 250 1.14 -20.66 9.48
#